data_AF-A0AAD4XIZ8-F1
#
_entry.id   AF-A0AAD4XIZ8-F1
#
_cell.length_a   1.000
_cell.length_b   1.000
_cell.length_c   1.000
_cell.angle_alpha   90.00
_cell.angle_beta   90.00
_cell.angle_gamma   90.00
#
_symmetry.space_group_name_H-M   'P 1'
#
loop_
_entity.id
_entity.type
_entity.pdbx_description
1 polymer ?
#
loop_
_entity_poly.entity_id
_entity_poly.type
_entity_poly.pdbx_seq_one_letter_code
_entity_poly.pdbx_strand_id
1 'polypeptide(L)'
;MEEEEEIDHEYLTIGTRSSPLLDDHDQESGGDGNAPPRKKLRLSKEQSRLLEESFRENHTLNPKQKEALAFQLKLKPRQVEVWFQNRRARTKLKQTEMECEYLKRCFGSLTEENRRLQREVEQLRALRVGPPTILSPNSFEPLQASNLTMCPRCERVTTNSGNASDKCPFAGKTTNKQVHHHVLLHSRQPWAAC
;
A
#
# COMPACT_ATOMS: atom_id res chain seq x y z
N MET A 1 -15.12 17.87 26.61
CA MET A 1 -13.96 18.69 26.98
C MET A 1 -12.78 17.81 26.67
N GLU A 2 -12.25 17.86 25.45
CA GLU A 2 -11.08 17.08 25.07
C GLU A 2 -10.52 17.65 23.77
N GLU A 3 -9.31 18.17 23.92
CA GLU A 3 -8.25 18.32 22.90
C GLU A 3 -8.49 19.35 21.79
N GLU A 4 -8.36 20.62 22.16
CA GLU A 4 -7.70 21.58 21.28
C GLU A 4 -6.29 21.04 20.99
N GLU A 5 -6.11 20.38 19.83
CA GLU A 5 -4.78 20.07 19.30
C GLU A 5 -4.02 21.40 19.14
N GLU A 6 -3.19 21.69 20.14
CA GLU A 6 -2.12 22.66 20.09
C GLU A 6 -1.27 22.32 18.85
N ILE A 7 -1.47 23.08 17.78
CA ILE A 7 -0.66 22.94 16.57
C ILE A 7 0.74 23.36 16.97
N ASP A 8 1.59 22.37 17.27
CA ASP A 8 2.98 22.55 17.62
C ASP A 8 3.63 23.56 16.66
N HIS A 9 3.97 24.71 17.24
CA HIS A 9 4.62 25.84 16.56
C HIS A 9 6.02 25.45 16.01
N GLU A 10 6.48 24.24 16.33
CA GLU A 10 7.72 23.63 15.88
C GLU A 10 7.67 23.13 14.42
N TYR A 11 6.51 22.67 13.92
CA TYR A 11 6.32 22.38 12.48
C TYR A 11 6.04 23.63 11.63
N LEU A 12 6.26 24.80 12.23
CA LEU A 12 6.52 26.06 11.55
C LEU A 12 7.54 25.86 10.43
N THR A 13 8.64 25.19 10.73
CA THR A 13 9.93 25.32 10.02
C THR A 13 10.35 23.99 9.44
N ILE A 14 10.17 23.84 8.12
CA ILE A 14 11.07 23.26 7.10
C ILE A 14 10.13 23.06 5.87
N GLY A 15 10.34 23.64 4.70
CA GLY A 15 11.62 23.82 4.04
C GLY A 15 11.94 22.63 3.15
N THR A 16 10.99 22.11 2.37
CA THR A 16 11.27 21.14 1.31
C THR A 16 10.55 21.53 0.02
N ARG A 17 11.39 21.66 -1.02
CA ARG A 17 11.11 22.05 -2.40
C ARG A 17 9.87 21.35 -2.95
N SER A 18 8.91 22.13 -3.42
CA SER A 18 8.01 21.68 -4.47
C SER A 18 7.66 22.89 -5.33
N SER A 19 8.40 23.05 -6.42
CA SER A 19 7.94 23.83 -7.56
C SER A 19 6.93 22.97 -8.33
N PRO A 20 5.79 23.56 -8.69
CA PRO A 20 5.38 23.51 -10.07
C PRO A 20 5.36 24.93 -10.63
N LEU A 21 5.97 25.02 -11.81
CA LEU A 21 6.04 26.12 -12.75
C LEU A 21 4.62 26.55 -13.20
N LEU A 22 4.53 27.74 -13.82
CA LEU A 22 3.38 28.43 -14.45
C LEU A 22 2.67 29.45 -13.53
N ASP A 23 2.50 30.74 -13.85
CA ASP A 23 2.59 31.46 -15.12
C ASP A 23 3.04 32.92 -14.86
N ASP A 24 3.69 33.51 -15.85
CA ASP A 24 4.43 34.77 -15.81
C ASP A 24 3.52 35.93 -16.26
N HIS A 25 3.32 36.93 -15.40
CA HIS A 25 3.03 38.31 -15.83
C HIS A 25 3.24 39.22 -14.62
N ASP A 26 4.42 39.84 -14.53
CA ASP A 26 4.53 41.29 -14.48
C ASP A 26 6.00 41.69 -14.65
N GLN A 27 6.21 42.50 -15.67
CA GLN A 27 7.48 42.96 -16.16
C GLN A 27 8.09 43.99 -15.19
N GLU A 28 9.21 43.66 -14.56
CA GLU A 28 10.16 44.68 -14.10
C GLU A 28 11.61 44.22 -14.31
N SER A 29 12.39 45.18 -14.78
CA SER A 29 13.70 45.08 -15.39
C SER A 29 14.83 44.76 -14.41
N GLY A 30 15.67 43.79 -14.76
CA GLY A 30 17.12 43.79 -14.50
C GLY A 30 17.61 43.31 -13.13
N GLY A 31 18.61 42.42 -13.17
CA GLY A 31 19.67 42.40 -12.17
C GLY A 31 19.76 41.19 -11.23
N ASP A 32 20.63 40.27 -11.61
CA ASP A 32 21.59 39.57 -10.76
C ASP A 32 21.14 38.45 -9.80
N GLY A 33 21.85 37.33 -9.90
CA GLY A 33 21.54 36.02 -9.33
C GLY A 33 21.89 35.86 -7.85
N ASN A 34 21.58 36.83 -7.01
CA ASN A 34 21.86 36.76 -5.57
C ASN A 34 20.67 37.24 -4.72
N ALA A 35 19.51 36.60 -4.88
CA ALA A 35 18.35 36.89 -4.05
C ALA A 35 18.60 36.39 -2.61
N PRO A 36 18.56 37.27 -1.58
CA PRO A 36 18.76 36.86 -0.20
C PRO A 36 17.70 35.83 0.24
N PRO A 37 18.00 34.97 1.24
CA PRO A 37 17.06 33.99 1.75
C PRO A 37 15.74 34.68 2.12
N ARG A 38 14.66 34.33 1.40
CA ARG A 38 13.34 34.91 1.66
C ARG A 38 12.97 34.67 3.12
N LYS A 39 12.83 35.76 3.89
CA LYS A 39 12.41 35.71 5.29
C LYS A 39 11.09 34.94 5.38
N LYS A 40 11.08 33.92 6.23
CA LYS A 40 9.92 33.07 6.45
C LYS A 40 8.77 33.90 7.04
N LEU A 41 7.59 33.79 6.45
CA LEU A 41 6.38 34.45 6.94
C LEU A 41 6.03 33.91 8.34
N ARG A 42 5.83 34.81 9.30
CA ARG A 42 5.23 34.51 10.60
C ARG A 42 3.84 35.12 10.62
N LEU A 43 2.83 34.28 10.78
CA LEU A 43 1.44 34.71 10.92
C LEU A 43 1.12 34.93 12.40
N SER A 44 0.29 35.93 12.69
CA SER A 44 -0.28 36.07 14.04
C SER A 44 -1.30 34.96 14.31
N LYS A 45 -1.62 34.73 15.59
CA LYS A 45 -2.64 33.73 15.99
C LYS A 45 -3.98 34.00 15.32
N GLU A 46 -4.39 35.27 15.26
CA GLU A 46 -5.65 35.66 14.61
C GLU A 46 -5.62 35.47 13.10
N GLN A 47 -4.48 35.76 12.45
CA GLN A 47 -4.33 35.50 11.01
C GLN A 47 -4.44 34.00 10.70
N SER A 48 -3.78 33.15 11.48
CA SER A 48 -3.87 31.70 11.33
C SER A 48 -5.30 31.20 11.55
N ARG A 49 -6.00 31.71 12.57
CA ARG A 49 -7.40 31.34 12.87
C ARG A 49 -8.33 31.60 11.69
N LEU A 50 -8.26 32.80 11.12
CA LEU A 50 -9.10 33.19 9.97
C LEU A 50 -8.76 32.41 8.69
N LEU A 51 -7.47 32.11 8.46
CA LEU A 51 -7.05 31.26 7.35
C LEU A 51 -7.60 29.83 7.50
N GLU A 52 -7.59 29.28 8.70
CA GLU A 52 -8.14 27.95 8.99
C GLU A 52 -9.67 27.90 8.89
N GLU A 53 -10.36 28.94 9.36
CA GLU A 53 -11.82 29.08 9.24
C GLU A 53 -12.22 29.11 7.75
N SER A 54 -11.60 29.99 6.96
CA SER A 54 -11.82 30.05 5.51
C SER A 54 -11.48 28.73 4.81
N PHE A 55 -10.39 28.07 5.21
CA PHE A 55 -10.02 26.76 4.65
C PHE A 55 -11.05 25.68 4.96
N ARG A 56 -11.65 25.69 6.15
CA ARG A 56 -12.68 24.73 6.55
C ARG A 56 -13.95 24.85 5.71
N GLU A 57 -14.29 26.07 5.31
CA GLU A 57 -15.42 26.32 4.40
C GLU A 57 -15.08 25.90 2.96
N ASN A 58 -13.88 26.20 2.48
CA ASN A 58 -13.44 25.81 1.15
C ASN A 58 -11.92 25.57 1.08
N HIS A 59 -11.53 24.35 0.71
CA HIS A 59 -10.13 23.93 0.62
C HIS A 59 -9.38 24.55 -0.58
N THR A 60 -10.10 25.22 -1.47
CA THR A 60 -9.58 25.89 -2.68
C THR A 60 -10.08 27.33 -2.77
N LEU A 61 -9.17 28.29 -2.91
CA LEU A 61 -9.57 29.69 -3.07
C LEU A 61 -9.77 30.03 -4.54
N ASN A 62 -10.89 30.67 -4.86
CA ASN A 62 -11.02 31.40 -6.12
C ASN A 62 -10.27 32.76 -6.05
N PRO A 63 -9.97 33.42 -7.18
CA PRO A 63 -9.22 34.67 -7.19
C PRO A 63 -9.84 35.79 -6.34
N LYS A 64 -11.16 35.97 -6.40
CA LYS A 64 -11.87 37.01 -5.64
C LYS A 64 -11.81 36.78 -4.12
N GLN A 65 -11.99 35.54 -3.69
CA GLN A 65 -11.87 35.13 -2.29
C GLN A 65 -10.44 35.31 -1.80
N LYS A 66 -9.44 34.95 -2.61
CA LYS A 66 -8.02 35.17 -2.30
C LYS A 66 -7.72 36.64 -2.06
N GLU A 67 -8.20 37.53 -2.93
CA GLU A 67 -8.02 38.97 -2.78
C GLU A 67 -8.73 39.52 -1.54
N ALA A 68 -9.98 39.14 -1.32
CA ALA A 68 -10.75 39.57 -0.15
C ALA A 68 -10.09 39.13 1.17
N LEU A 69 -9.66 37.87 1.25
CA LEU A 69 -9.00 37.32 2.42
C LEU A 69 -7.61 37.96 2.64
N ALA A 70 -6.86 38.19 1.58
CA ALA A 70 -5.57 38.89 1.64
C ALA A 70 -5.73 40.31 2.19
N PHE A 71 -6.75 41.05 1.73
CA PHE A 71 -7.08 42.38 2.22
C PHE A 71 -7.45 42.37 3.71
N GLN A 72 -8.37 41.47 4.12
CA GLN A 72 -8.81 41.34 5.52
C GLN A 72 -7.64 41.02 6.47
N LEU A 73 -6.72 40.16 6.03
CA LEU A 73 -5.57 39.71 6.84
C LEU A 73 -4.35 40.65 6.75
N LYS A 74 -4.40 41.67 5.89
CA LYS A 74 -3.26 42.54 5.55
C LYS A 74 -2.03 41.74 5.08
N LEU A 75 -2.27 40.73 4.24
CA LEU A 75 -1.25 39.88 3.64
C LEU A 75 -1.21 40.07 2.12
N LYS A 76 -0.12 39.68 1.49
CA LYS A 76 -0.06 39.61 0.02
C LYS A 76 -0.91 38.43 -0.47
N PRO A 77 -1.64 38.54 -1.61
CA PRO A 77 -2.40 37.43 -2.19
C PRO A 77 -1.57 36.14 -2.35
N ARG A 78 -0.30 36.28 -2.72
CA ARG A 78 0.63 35.15 -2.84
C ARG A 78 0.89 34.43 -1.50
N GLN A 79 0.92 35.15 -0.39
CA GLN A 79 1.13 34.55 0.93
C GLN A 79 -0.08 33.68 1.33
N VAL A 80 -1.29 34.17 1.06
CA VAL A 80 -2.53 33.41 1.27
C VAL A 80 -2.55 32.17 0.38
N GLU A 81 -2.21 32.31 -0.91
CA GLU A 81 -2.12 31.18 -1.83
C GLU A 81 -1.15 30.10 -1.36
N VAL A 82 0.08 30.49 -1.01
CA VAL A 82 1.11 29.56 -0.52
C VAL A 82 0.68 28.91 0.79
N TRP A 83 0.00 29.64 1.67
CA TRP A 83 -0.55 29.06 2.89
C TRP A 83 -1.57 27.96 2.58
N PHE A 84 -2.51 28.19 1.65
CA PHE A 84 -3.49 27.18 1.23
C PHE A 84 -2.82 25.96 0.58
N GLN A 85 -1.81 26.18 -0.26
CA GLN A 85 -1.02 25.09 -0.87
C GLN A 85 -0.33 24.25 0.21
N ASN A 86 0.35 24.88 1.15
CA ASN A 86 1.03 24.21 2.26
C ASN A 86 0.05 23.47 3.17
N ARG A 87 -1.13 24.06 3.43
CA ARG A 87 -2.17 23.42 4.23
C ARG A 87 -2.64 22.13 3.57
N ARG A 88 -2.96 22.16 2.27
CA ARG A 88 -3.32 20.96 1.51
C ARG A 88 -2.21 19.91 1.49
N ALA A 89 -0.96 20.34 1.30
CA ALA A 89 0.18 19.43 1.31
C ALA A 89 0.33 18.71 2.66
N ARG A 90 0.21 19.44 3.78
CA ARG A 90 0.26 18.87 5.14
C ARG A 90 -0.90 17.90 5.39
N THR A 91 -2.12 18.26 4.98
CA THR A 91 -3.28 17.36 5.10
C THR A 91 -3.06 16.07 4.33
N LYS A 92 -2.58 16.16 3.09
CA LYS A 92 -2.29 14.98 2.26
C LYS A 92 -1.19 14.12 2.88
N LEU A 93 -0.13 14.75 3.42
CA LEU A 93 0.95 14.03 4.09
C LEU A 93 0.43 13.25 5.30
N LYS A 94 -0.29 13.91 6.22
CA LYS A 94 -0.91 13.26 7.38
C LYS A 94 -1.80 12.07 6.95
N GLN A 95 -2.60 12.26 5.90
CA GLN A 95 -3.44 11.19 5.35
C GLN A 95 -2.60 10.00 4.88
N THR A 96 -1.56 10.23 4.08
CA THR A 96 -0.70 9.14 3.58
C THR A 96 0.07 8.43 4.68
N GLU A 97 0.46 9.14 5.74
CA GLU A 97 1.10 8.54 6.92
C GLU A 97 0.13 7.60 7.64
N MET A 98 -1.11 8.03 7.88
CA MET A 98 -2.16 7.19 8.47
C MET A 98 -2.47 5.96 7.60
N GLU A 99 -2.59 6.12 6.29
CA GLU A 99 -2.81 5.01 5.36
C GLU A 99 -1.66 4.00 5.39
N CYS A 100 -0.43 4.49 5.47
CA CYS A 100 0.76 3.65 5.59
C CYS A 100 0.73 2.82 6.88
N GLU A 101 0.42 3.45 8.02
CA GLU A 101 0.29 2.75 9.30
C GLU A 101 -0.84 1.73 9.29
N TYR A 102 -1.99 2.05 8.70
CA TYR A 102 -3.08 1.11 8.53
C TYR A 102 -2.66 -0.11 7.71
N LEU A 103 -2.03 0.10 6.56
CA LEU A 103 -1.57 -0.99 5.69
C LEU A 103 -0.51 -1.86 6.38
N LYS A 104 0.41 -1.28 7.15
CA LYS A 104 1.39 -2.03 7.95
C LYS A 104 0.70 -2.96 8.95
N ARG A 105 -0.34 -2.47 9.64
CA ARG A 105 -1.12 -3.28 10.59
C ARG A 105 -1.82 -4.45 9.89
N CYS A 106 -2.50 -4.18 8.78
CA CYS A 106 -3.17 -5.22 7.98
C CYS A 106 -2.17 -6.27 7.49
N PHE A 107 -1.01 -5.85 7.00
CA PHE A 107 0.04 -6.75 6.57
C PHE A 107 0.54 -7.65 7.70
N GLY A 108 0.75 -7.09 8.89
CA GLY A 108 1.12 -7.84 10.09
C GLY A 108 0.08 -8.91 10.45
N SER A 109 -1.21 -8.55 10.49
CA SER A 109 -2.29 -9.49 10.78
C SER A 109 -2.39 -10.61 9.74
N LEU A 110 -2.35 -10.26 8.44
CA LEU A 110 -2.39 -11.25 7.36
C LEU A 110 -1.19 -12.19 7.41
N THR A 111 0.00 -11.68 7.76
CA THR A 111 1.20 -12.48 7.92
C THR A 111 1.05 -13.50 9.05
N GLU A 112 0.50 -13.10 10.19
CA GLU A 112 0.29 -14.01 11.32
C GLU A 112 -0.78 -15.07 10.99
N GLU A 113 -1.89 -14.66 10.38
CA GLU A 113 -2.93 -15.60 9.93
C GLU A 113 -2.38 -16.61 8.91
N ASN A 114 -1.55 -16.16 7.96
CA ASN A 114 -0.90 -17.05 7.00
C ASN A 114 0.03 -18.05 7.69
N ARG A 115 0.84 -17.59 8.66
CA ARG A 115 1.67 -18.48 9.48
C ARG A 115 0.84 -19.48 10.29
N ARG A 116 -0.31 -19.07 10.84
CA ARG A 116 -1.22 -19.97 11.56
C ARG A 116 -1.78 -21.05 10.64
N LEU A 117 -2.31 -20.64 9.48
CA LEU A 117 -2.85 -21.58 8.49
C LEU A 117 -1.78 -22.54 7.96
N GLN A 118 -0.56 -22.07 7.73
CA GLN A 118 0.56 -22.95 7.33
C GLN A 118 0.86 -24.02 8.40
N ARG A 119 0.85 -23.65 9.68
CA ARG A 119 1.00 -24.60 10.80
C ARG A 119 -0.14 -25.62 10.82
N GLU A 120 -1.39 -25.18 10.67
CA GLU A 120 -2.56 -26.06 10.62
C GLU A 120 -2.48 -27.02 9.43
N VAL A 121 -2.09 -26.53 8.25
CA VAL A 121 -1.89 -27.35 7.05
C VAL A 121 -0.82 -28.41 7.28
N GLU A 122 0.31 -28.06 7.90
CA GLU A 122 1.38 -29.00 8.19
C GLU A 122 0.94 -30.08 9.19
N GLN A 123 0.22 -29.70 10.25
CA GLN A 123 -0.34 -30.65 11.21
C GLN A 123 -1.33 -31.62 10.54
N LEU A 124 -2.23 -31.11 9.70
CA LEU A 124 -3.19 -31.94 8.96
C LEU A 124 -2.50 -32.86 7.97
N ARG A 125 -1.42 -32.40 7.31
CA ARG A 125 -0.59 -33.25 6.45
C ARG A 125 0.07 -34.36 7.25
N ALA A 126 0.68 -34.06 8.39
CA ALA A 126 1.29 -35.06 9.27
C ALA A 126 0.29 -36.13 9.74
N LEU A 127 -0.94 -35.73 10.08
CA LEU A 127 -2.01 -36.65 10.48
C LEU A 127 -2.50 -37.54 9.33
N ARG A 128 -2.39 -37.10 8.06
CA ARG A 128 -2.81 -37.86 6.88
C ARG A 128 -1.75 -38.81 6.30
N VAL A 129 -0.57 -38.92 6.92
CA VAL A 129 0.53 -39.79 6.45
C VAL A 129 0.48 -41.21 7.06
N GLY A 130 -0.47 -41.51 7.95
CA GLY A 130 -0.74 -42.90 8.30
C GLY A 130 -1.51 -43.61 7.17
N PRO A 131 -0.98 -44.67 6.54
CA PRO A 131 -1.81 -45.49 5.66
C PRO A 131 -2.99 -46.04 6.46
N PRO A 132 -4.21 -46.17 5.88
CA PRO A 132 -5.29 -46.82 6.60
C PRO A 132 -4.86 -48.25 6.90
N THR A 133 -4.60 -48.55 8.17
CA THR A 133 -4.45 -49.92 8.63
C THR A 133 -5.82 -50.56 8.52
N ILE A 134 -6.12 -51.15 7.36
CA ILE A 134 -7.28 -52.03 7.22
C ILE A 134 -6.94 -53.29 8.01
N LEU A 135 -7.58 -53.47 9.16
CA LEU A 135 -7.51 -54.70 9.94
C LEU A 135 -8.36 -55.77 9.24
N SER A 136 -7.77 -56.94 8.99
CA SER A 136 -8.49 -58.07 8.38
C SER A 136 -9.57 -58.60 9.33
N PRO A 137 -10.84 -58.79 8.88
CA PRO A 137 -11.95 -59.24 9.72
C PRO A 137 -11.75 -60.63 10.36
N ASN A 138 -10.82 -61.44 9.84
CA ASN A 138 -10.65 -62.84 10.26
C ASN A 138 -9.37 -63.10 11.07
N SER A 139 -8.43 -62.15 11.18
CA SER A 139 -7.15 -62.39 11.86
C SER A 139 -6.61 -61.22 12.71
N PHE A 140 -7.25 -60.03 12.70
CA PHE A 140 -6.82 -58.85 13.46
C PHE A 140 -5.36 -58.39 13.20
N GLU A 141 -4.72 -58.82 12.11
CA GLU A 141 -3.37 -58.36 11.74
C GLU A 141 -3.40 -57.11 10.83
N PRO A 142 -2.42 -56.19 10.93
CA PRO A 142 -2.28 -55.02 10.07
C PRO A 142 -1.90 -55.39 8.62
N LEU A 143 -2.71 -55.01 7.62
CA LEU A 143 -2.32 -55.11 6.21
C LEU A 143 -1.44 -53.90 5.80
N GLN A 144 -0.21 -54.14 5.33
CA GLN A 144 0.66 -53.07 4.82
C GLN A 144 0.11 -52.50 3.51
N ALA A 145 -0.32 -51.24 3.53
CA ALA A 145 -0.78 -50.49 2.36
C ALA A 145 0.38 -49.95 1.50
N SER A 146 1.35 -50.80 1.14
CA SER A 146 2.64 -50.37 0.59
C SER A 146 2.74 -50.31 -0.94
N ASN A 147 1.65 -50.28 -1.70
CA ASN A 147 1.77 -50.30 -3.16
C ASN A 147 0.71 -49.52 -3.96
N LEU A 148 -0.26 -48.84 -3.34
CA LEU A 148 -1.26 -48.06 -4.06
C LEU A 148 -0.82 -46.61 -4.28
N THR A 149 -0.43 -46.26 -5.52
CA THR A 149 -0.07 -44.89 -5.89
C THR A 149 -1.16 -44.28 -6.78
N MET A 150 -1.66 -43.10 -6.43
CA MET A 150 -2.64 -42.34 -7.21
C MET A 150 -1.95 -41.50 -8.30
N CYS A 151 -2.37 -41.63 -9.55
CA CYS A 151 -1.88 -40.77 -10.63
C CYS A 151 -2.63 -39.43 -10.64
N PRO A 152 -1.97 -38.28 -10.40
CA PRO A 152 -2.62 -36.97 -10.30
C PRO A 152 -3.15 -36.42 -11.64
N ARG A 153 -2.95 -37.16 -12.75
CA ARG A 153 -3.42 -36.74 -14.08
C ARG A 153 -4.70 -37.44 -14.54
N CYS A 154 -5.05 -38.58 -13.94
CA CYS A 154 -6.24 -39.34 -14.31
C CYS A 154 -7.01 -39.88 -13.11
N GLU A 155 -6.61 -39.49 -11.89
CA GLU A 155 -7.24 -39.88 -10.61
C GLU A 155 -7.46 -41.39 -10.43
N ARG A 156 -6.61 -42.22 -11.06
CA ARG A 156 -6.69 -43.69 -10.96
C ARG A 156 -5.59 -44.26 -10.05
N VAL A 157 -5.96 -45.23 -9.21
CA VAL A 157 -5.08 -45.86 -8.21
C VAL A 157 -4.45 -47.10 -8.84
N THR A 158 -3.12 -47.22 -8.80
CA THR A 158 -2.38 -48.37 -9.36
C THR A 158 -1.51 -49.04 -8.30
N THR A 159 -1.41 -50.38 -8.34
CA THR A 159 -0.54 -51.19 -7.47
C THR A 159 0.84 -51.41 -8.10
N ASN A 160 1.92 -51.30 -7.31
CA ASN A 160 3.30 -51.52 -7.78
C ASN A 160 3.71 -53.01 -7.95
N SER A 161 2.78 -53.96 -7.86
CA SER A 161 3.06 -55.38 -8.14
C SER A 161 2.84 -55.65 -9.63
N GLY A 162 3.94 -55.79 -10.36
CA GLY A 162 3.97 -55.80 -11.82
C GLY A 162 3.05 -56.83 -12.47
N ASN A 163 2.06 -56.34 -13.19
CA ASN A 163 1.56 -56.95 -14.42
C ASN A 163 1.72 -55.92 -15.54
N ALA A 164 2.43 -56.31 -16.60
CA ALA A 164 2.82 -55.45 -17.71
C ALA A 164 1.66 -55.02 -18.63
N SER A 165 0.41 -55.22 -18.22
CA SER A 165 -0.79 -55.04 -19.05
C SER A 165 -1.48 -53.69 -18.86
N ASP A 166 -1.21 -52.95 -17.77
CA ASP A 166 -1.87 -51.67 -17.48
C ASP A 166 -0.91 -50.47 -17.60
N LYS A 167 -0.22 -50.36 -18.74
CA LYS A 167 0.56 -49.16 -19.06
C LYS A 167 -0.38 -48.05 -19.56
N CYS A 168 -0.39 -46.92 -18.86
CA CYS A 168 -1.07 -45.72 -19.31
C CYS A 168 -0.45 -45.24 -20.64
N PRO A 169 -1.23 -45.07 -21.73
CA PRO A 169 -0.69 -44.83 -23.08
C PRO A 169 -0.09 -43.42 -23.29
N PHE A 170 -0.02 -42.60 -22.24
CA PHE A 170 0.49 -41.22 -22.28
C PHE A 170 1.78 -41.04 -21.46
N ALA A 171 2.69 -42.01 -21.47
CA ALA A 171 4.08 -41.77 -21.07
C ALA A 171 4.87 -41.14 -22.23
N GLY A 172 4.37 -40.01 -22.76
CA GLY A 172 4.96 -39.27 -23.86
C GLY A 172 5.51 -37.93 -23.37
N LYS A 173 6.84 -37.90 -23.15
CA LYS A 173 7.74 -36.72 -23.08
C LYS A 173 7.06 -35.36 -22.82
N THR A 174 6.87 -34.99 -21.56
CA THR A 174 6.81 -33.57 -21.19
C THR A 174 8.23 -33.05 -21.00
N THR A 175 8.72 -32.32 -21.99
CA THR A 175 9.89 -31.45 -21.86
C THR A 175 9.69 -30.52 -20.66
N ASN A 176 10.64 -30.55 -19.74
CA ASN A 176 10.74 -29.62 -18.62
C ASN A 176 10.92 -28.19 -19.19
N LYS A 177 9.84 -27.41 -19.24
CA LYS A 177 9.95 -25.96 -19.32
C LYS A 177 9.77 -25.43 -17.91
N GLN A 178 10.90 -25.08 -17.31
CA GLN A 178 11.02 -24.36 -16.06
C GLN A 178 10.19 -23.06 -16.17
N VAL A 179 9.00 -23.07 -15.57
CA VAL A 179 8.18 -21.86 -15.46
C VAL A 179 8.78 -21.06 -14.32
N HIS A 180 9.67 -20.12 -14.66
CA HIS A 180 10.05 -19.07 -13.75
C HIS A 180 8.78 -18.29 -13.39
N HIS A 181 8.32 -18.41 -12.14
CA HIS A 181 7.37 -17.46 -11.58
C HIS A 181 8.09 -16.11 -11.43
N HIS A 182 8.11 -15.33 -12.51
CA HIS A 182 8.36 -13.91 -12.42
C HIS A 182 7.13 -13.31 -11.75
N VAL A 183 7.26 -12.97 -10.46
CA VAL A 183 6.30 -12.10 -9.80
C VAL A 183 6.38 -10.77 -10.54
N LEU A 184 5.46 -10.54 -11.48
CA LEU A 184 5.21 -9.22 -12.00
C LEU A 184 4.61 -8.40 -10.85
N LEU A 185 5.50 -7.74 -10.11
CA LEU A 185 5.21 -6.51 -9.40
C LEU A 185 4.60 -5.57 -10.44
N HIS A 186 3.28 -5.58 -10.55
CA HIS A 186 2.56 -4.52 -11.22
C HIS A 186 2.81 -3.28 -10.39
N SER A 187 3.79 -2.49 -10.84
CA SER A 187 3.95 -1.09 -10.50
C SER A 187 2.61 -0.41 -10.80
N ARG A 188 1.77 -0.30 -9.78
CA ARG A 188 0.68 0.68 -9.78
C ARG A 188 1.36 2.01 -9.51
N GLN A 189 1.75 2.68 -10.59
CA GLN A 189 1.84 4.12 -10.58
C GLN A 189 0.60 4.73 -11.25
N PRO A 190 0.12 5.87 -10.72
CA PRO A 190 -1.16 6.48 -11.05
C PRO A 190 -0.99 7.44 -12.24
N TRP A 191 -2.08 8.15 -12.60
CA TRP A 191 -2.15 9.34 -13.46
C TRP A 191 -1.94 9.14 -14.98
N ALA A 192 -3.05 9.02 -15.72
CA ALA A 192 -3.29 9.64 -17.04
C ALA A 192 -4.62 9.12 -17.62
N ALA A 193 -5.69 9.93 -17.55
CA ALA A 193 -6.77 9.93 -18.53
C ALA A 193 -7.65 11.17 -18.28
N CYS A 194 -7.54 12.10 -19.23
CA CYS A 194 -8.45 13.15 -19.71
C CYS A 194 -9.43 13.82 -18.74
#